data_AF-A0A3R7MYP0-F1
#
_entry.id   AF-A0A3R7MYP0-F1
#
_cell.length_a   1.000
_cell.length_b   1.000
_cell.length_c   1.000
_cell.angle_alpha   90.00
_cell.angle_beta   90.00
_cell.angle_gamma   90.00
#
_symmetry.space_group_name_H-M   'P 1'
#
loop_
_entity.id
_entity.type
_entity.pdbx_description
1 polymer ?
#
loop_
_entity_poly.entity_id
_entity_poly.type
_entity_poly.pdbx_seq_one_letter_code
_entity_poly.pdbx_strand_id
1 'polypeptide(L)'
;MRRLVRVAAVPSSLAVIVRRRSSSAWIARLLYGARASPLLGSWDVCSSSKQQKLDDTARELYCKALTHASGGGRLARDWIAGCVAIVCPSDTLLNIALKHPGTEQDVERYRTYLLSTLRKRMQEGPNEGAGVGGGGAASSSSREAVVKRLGSMPEVRCFVYDATRAACFHRYNKVPEEDRQQLDAVAHRLGVDEEVTRGIWRLVESEGAVEREKQRALDHPWSD
;
A
#
# COMPACT_ATOMS: atom_id res chain seq x y z
N MET A 1 18.54 -42.30 52.52
CA MET A 1 17.36 -41.87 51.74
C MET A 1 17.77 -40.71 50.83
N ARG A 2 17.87 -40.92 49.51
CA ARG A 2 18.08 -39.85 48.52
C ARG A 2 16.83 -39.79 47.64
N ARG A 3 16.07 -38.68 47.71
CA ARG A 3 14.87 -38.48 46.89
C ARG A 3 15.28 -38.00 45.49
N LEU A 4 14.81 -38.70 44.46
CA LEU A 4 14.88 -38.31 43.07
C LEU A 4 14.06 -37.03 42.85
N VAL A 5 14.70 -35.98 42.34
CA VAL A 5 14.02 -34.79 41.83
C VAL A 5 13.48 -35.13 40.45
N ARG A 6 12.15 -35.32 40.33
CA ARG A 6 11.47 -35.38 39.05
C ARG A 6 11.46 -33.96 38.45
N VAL A 7 12.19 -33.76 37.36
CA VAL A 7 12.01 -32.59 36.50
C VAL A 7 10.64 -32.73 35.84
N ALA A 8 9.69 -31.88 36.24
CA ALA A 8 8.42 -31.76 35.55
C ALA A 8 8.68 -31.10 34.20
N ALA A 9 8.48 -31.85 33.11
CA ALA A 9 8.43 -31.27 31.78
C ALA A 9 7.24 -30.29 31.75
N VAL A 10 7.53 -29.01 31.59
CA VAL A 10 6.52 -27.99 31.30
C VAL A 10 5.91 -28.36 29.95
N PRO A 11 4.61 -28.72 29.86
CA PRO A 11 4.00 -28.95 28.57
C PRO A 11 3.99 -27.61 27.82
N SER A 12 4.76 -27.55 26.73
CA SER A 12 4.70 -26.50 25.74
C SER A 12 3.24 -26.38 25.28
N SER A 13 2.58 -25.29 25.65
CA SER A 13 1.20 -25.01 25.23
C SER A 13 1.12 -25.00 23.70
N LEU A 14 0.60 -26.09 23.14
CA LEU A 14 0.10 -26.19 21.77
C LEU A 14 -1.33 -25.62 21.73
N ALA A 15 -1.47 -24.34 22.06
CA ALA A 15 -2.74 -23.65 21.95
C ALA A 15 -2.53 -22.15 21.80
N VAL A 16 -2.10 -21.71 20.59
CA VAL A 16 -2.60 -20.56 19.81
C VAL A 16 -1.89 -20.62 18.45
N ILE A 17 -2.18 -21.64 17.64
CA ILE A 17 -2.03 -21.49 16.18
C ILE A 17 -3.35 -20.87 15.71
N VAL A 18 -3.52 -19.58 16.01
CA VAL A 18 -4.57 -18.78 15.35
C VAL A 18 -4.26 -18.87 13.86
N ARG A 19 -5.27 -19.25 13.08
CA ARG A 19 -5.26 -19.33 11.62
C ARG A 19 -4.75 -18.01 11.01
N ARG A 20 -3.43 -17.88 10.92
CA ARG A 20 -2.71 -16.69 10.44
C ARG A 20 -2.88 -16.44 8.93
N ARG A 21 -3.62 -17.31 8.23
CA ARG A 21 -3.87 -17.21 6.78
C ARG A 21 -5.25 -16.64 6.41
N SER A 22 -6.20 -16.48 7.34
CA SER A 22 -7.54 -15.95 6.99
C SER A 22 -7.81 -14.52 7.44
N SER A 23 -7.13 -14.03 8.48
CA SER A 23 -7.37 -12.68 8.99
C SER A 23 -6.74 -11.59 8.12
N SER A 24 -5.61 -11.83 7.46
CA SER A 24 -4.98 -10.82 6.59
C SER A 24 -5.86 -10.48 5.39
N ALA A 25 -6.50 -11.47 4.75
CA ALA A 25 -7.47 -11.24 3.68
C ALA A 25 -8.76 -10.56 4.18
N TRP A 26 -9.17 -10.84 5.42
CA TRP A 26 -10.30 -10.16 6.06
C TRP A 26 -9.97 -8.70 6.42
N ILE A 27 -8.78 -8.44 6.99
CA ILE A 27 -8.27 -7.10 7.30
C ILE A 27 -8.07 -6.30 6.01
N ALA A 28 -7.52 -6.91 4.95
CA ALA A 28 -7.40 -6.27 3.64
C ALA A 28 -8.77 -5.91 3.03
N ARG A 29 -9.76 -6.80 3.17
CA ARG A 29 -11.15 -6.50 2.79
C ARG A 29 -11.74 -5.36 3.61
N LEU A 30 -11.39 -5.28 4.89
CA LEU A 30 -11.83 -4.22 5.79
C LEU A 30 -11.20 -2.86 5.43
N LEU A 31 -9.93 -2.85 5.04
CA LEU A 31 -9.15 -1.64 4.75
C LEU A 31 -9.44 -1.02 3.38
N TYR A 32 -9.88 -1.82 2.40
CA TYR A 32 -10.06 -1.36 1.02
C TYR A 32 -11.44 -1.64 0.41
N GLY A 33 -12.34 -2.31 1.13
CA GLY A 33 -13.72 -2.58 0.70
C GLY A 33 -13.90 -3.51 -0.53
N ALA A 34 -12.84 -3.81 -1.28
CA ALA A 34 -12.89 -4.59 -2.51
C ALA A 34 -11.97 -5.82 -2.46
N ARG A 35 -12.44 -6.95 -3.01
CA ARG A 35 -11.68 -8.22 -3.16
C ARG A 35 -10.42 -8.10 -4.03
N ALA A 36 -10.20 -6.94 -4.64
CA ALA A 36 -9.18 -6.72 -5.65
C ALA A 36 -8.09 -5.74 -5.19
N SER A 37 -8.11 -5.13 -4.01
CA SER A 37 -7.08 -4.14 -3.66
C SER A 37 -5.68 -4.77 -3.50
N PRO A 38 -4.59 -4.16 -4.01
CA PRO A 38 -3.24 -4.64 -3.80
C PRO A 38 -2.84 -4.58 -2.33
N LEU A 39 -2.09 -5.59 -1.90
CA LEU A 39 -1.44 -5.60 -0.58
C LEU A 39 -0.04 -5.01 -0.74
N LEU A 40 0.14 -3.75 -0.34
CA LEU A 40 1.41 -3.02 -0.46
C LEU A 40 1.99 -3.08 -1.89
N GLY A 41 1.13 -2.84 -2.89
CA GLY A 41 1.52 -2.81 -4.30
C GLY A 41 1.56 -4.16 -5.04
N SER A 42 1.26 -5.29 -4.37
CA SER A 42 1.17 -6.61 -5.00
C SER A 42 -0.28 -7.12 -5.02
N TRP A 43 -0.76 -7.53 -6.20
CA TRP A 43 -2.15 -7.97 -6.44
C TRP A 43 -2.35 -9.49 -6.28
N ASP A 44 -1.27 -10.26 -6.31
CA ASP A 44 -1.34 -11.71 -6.40
C ASP A 44 -0.81 -12.39 -5.13
N VAL A 45 -1.53 -13.41 -4.68
CA VAL A 45 -1.07 -14.27 -3.58
C VAL A 45 -0.13 -15.31 -4.18
N CYS A 46 1.16 -15.01 -4.18
CA CYS A 46 2.31 -15.92 -4.34
C CYS A 46 2.04 -17.26 -5.05
N SER A 47 2.20 -17.31 -6.37
CA SER A 47 2.34 -18.59 -7.09
C SER A 47 3.43 -18.56 -8.15
N SER A 48 4.69 -18.49 -7.69
CA SER A 48 5.89 -19.20 -8.19
C SER A 48 7.14 -18.51 -7.61
N SER A 49 8.26 -19.22 -7.48
CA SER A 49 9.49 -18.66 -6.87
C SER A 49 10.09 -17.47 -7.64
N LYS A 50 9.83 -17.38 -8.96
CA LYS A 50 10.19 -16.23 -9.80
C LYS A 50 9.21 -15.07 -9.61
N GLN A 51 7.91 -15.35 -9.49
CA GLN A 51 6.89 -14.34 -9.20
C GLN A 51 7.13 -13.70 -7.83
N GLN A 52 7.51 -14.51 -6.83
CA GLN A 52 7.74 -14.07 -5.46
C GLN A 52 8.88 -13.05 -5.33
N LYS A 53 10.00 -13.23 -6.06
CA LYS A 53 11.10 -12.24 -6.07
C LYS A 53 10.70 -10.91 -6.73
N LEU A 54 9.88 -10.98 -7.78
CA LEU A 54 9.35 -9.81 -8.45
C LEU A 54 8.34 -9.08 -7.56
N ASP A 55 7.50 -9.82 -6.83
CA ASP A 55 6.57 -9.28 -5.84
C ASP A 55 7.30 -8.61 -4.68
N ASP A 56 8.39 -9.20 -4.19
CA ASP A 56 9.18 -8.61 -3.10
C ASP A 56 9.87 -7.31 -3.55
N THR A 57 10.41 -7.28 -4.78
CA THR A 57 10.98 -6.06 -5.36
C THR A 57 9.91 -4.96 -5.51
N ALA A 58 8.71 -5.33 -5.95
CA ALA A 58 7.59 -4.40 -6.10
C ALA A 58 7.17 -3.82 -4.73
N ARG A 59 7.06 -4.66 -3.70
CA ARG A 59 6.73 -4.23 -2.32
C ARG A 59 7.80 -3.33 -1.72
N GLU A 60 9.08 -3.59 -2.00
CA GLU A 60 10.16 -2.70 -1.57
C GLU A 60 10.06 -1.32 -2.23
N LEU A 61 9.85 -1.28 -3.55
CA LEU A 61 9.66 -0.02 -4.27
C LEU A 61 8.43 0.74 -3.76
N TYR A 62 7.33 0.01 -3.53
CA TYR A 62 6.10 0.55 -2.94
C TYR A 62 6.38 1.17 -1.56
N CYS A 63 6.99 0.42 -0.64
CA CYS A 63 7.24 0.86 0.72
C CYS A 63 8.18 2.07 0.79
N LYS A 64 9.24 2.09 -0.05
CA LYS A 64 10.15 3.24 -0.17
C LYS A 64 9.43 4.48 -0.70
N ALA A 65 8.66 4.33 -1.78
CA ALA A 65 7.89 5.43 -2.37
C ALA A 65 6.80 5.94 -1.41
N LEU A 66 6.14 5.03 -0.69
CA LEU A 66 5.09 5.36 0.28
C LEU A 66 5.63 6.15 1.47
N THR A 67 6.84 5.80 1.93
CA THR A 67 7.53 6.54 3.00
C THR A 67 7.76 7.99 2.58
N HIS A 68 8.15 8.23 1.32
CA HIS A 68 8.28 9.59 0.79
C HIS A 68 6.91 10.25 0.61
N ALA A 69 5.98 9.61 -0.08
CA ALA A 69 4.67 10.19 -0.43
C ALA A 69 3.83 10.61 0.78
N SER A 70 4.00 9.94 1.92
CA SER A 70 3.28 10.24 3.17
C SER A 70 3.93 11.34 4.04
N GLY A 71 4.97 12.02 3.55
CA GLY A 71 5.70 13.06 4.27
C GLY A 71 6.87 12.55 5.11
N GLY A 72 7.07 11.23 5.21
CA GLY A 72 8.22 10.63 5.89
C GLY A 72 8.27 10.82 7.42
N GLY A 73 7.23 11.42 8.02
CA GLY A 73 7.14 11.62 9.46
C GLY A 73 7.01 10.32 10.26
N ARG A 74 7.40 10.35 11.53
CA ARG A 74 7.39 9.19 12.43
C ARG A 74 6.02 8.47 12.47
N LEU A 75 4.92 9.22 12.55
CA LEU A 75 3.58 8.63 12.60
C LEU A 75 3.22 7.91 11.30
N ALA A 76 3.50 8.53 10.15
CA ALA A 76 3.28 7.88 8.86
C ALA A 76 4.09 6.57 8.74
N ARG A 77 5.34 6.59 9.20
CA ARG A 77 6.19 5.38 9.26
C ARG A 77 5.64 4.30 10.18
N ASP A 78 5.12 4.67 11.36
CA ASP A 78 4.50 3.74 12.31
C ASP A 78 3.27 3.06 11.66
N TRP A 79 2.47 3.81 10.91
CA TRP A 79 1.35 3.26 10.14
C TRP A 79 1.83 2.25 9.09
N ILE A 80 2.81 2.63 8.27
CA ILE A 80 3.37 1.76 7.22
C ILE A 80 3.94 0.48 7.84
N ALA A 81 4.70 0.60 8.93
CA ALA A 81 5.26 -0.55 9.65
C ALA A 81 4.17 -1.45 10.23
N GLY A 82 3.09 -0.88 10.78
CA GLY A 82 1.92 -1.61 11.24
C GLY A 82 1.23 -2.40 10.11
N CYS A 83 1.02 -1.75 8.95
CA CYS A 83 0.48 -2.41 7.77
C CYS A 83 1.37 -3.56 7.29
N VAL A 84 2.69 -3.37 7.24
CA VAL A 84 3.65 -4.43 6.92
C VAL A 84 3.54 -5.58 7.91
N ALA A 85 3.56 -5.30 9.23
CA ALA A 85 3.52 -6.33 10.27
C ALA A 85 2.24 -7.20 10.22
N ILE A 86 1.12 -6.62 9.82
CA ILE A 86 -0.18 -7.31 9.78
C ILE A 86 -0.40 -8.02 8.45
N VAL A 87 -0.09 -7.35 7.33
CA VAL A 87 -0.49 -7.79 5.99
C VAL A 87 0.59 -8.64 5.31
N CYS A 88 1.85 -8.25 5.42
CA CYS A 88 2.98 -8.92 4.77
C CYS A 88 4.23 -8.85 5.67
N PRO A 89 4.29 -9.68 6.75
CA PRO A 89 5.39 -9.62 7.71
C PRO A 89 6.73 -9.88 7.00
N SER A 90 7.58 -8.85 6.93
CA SER A 90 8.90 -8.91 6.29
C SER A 90 9.84 -7.96 7.01
N ASP A 91 10.95 -8.48 7.51
CA ASP A 91 11.96 -7.68 8.20
C ASP A 91 12.57 -6.61 7.30
N THR A 92 12.70 -6.90 6.00
CA THR A 92 13.17 -5.93 5.00
C THR A 92 12.20 -4.77 4.88
N LEU A 93 10.89 -5.05 4.74
CA LEU A 93 9.87 -4.02 4.59
C LEU A 93 9.69 -3.21 5.88
N LEU A 94 9.80 -3.85 7.06
CA LEU A 94 9.78 -3.16 8.35
C LEU A 94 10.99 -2.24 8.52
N ASN A 95 12.19 -2.70 8.15
CA ASN A 95 13.37 -1.85 8.16
C ASN A 95 13.24 -0.67 7.19
N ILE A 96 12.66 -0.87 6.01
CA ILE A 96 12.36 0.22 5.08
C ILE A 96 11.39 1.22 5.73
N ALA A 97 10.23 0.76 6.20
CA ALA A 97 9.20 1.62 6.78
C ALA A 97 9.75 2.49 7.93
N LEU A 98 10.57 1.89 8.82
CA LEU A 98 11.06 2.59 10.01
C LEU A 98 12.29 3.45 9.73
N LYS A 99 13.22 3.00 8.87
CA LYS A 99 14.57 3.59 8.76
C LYS A 99 14.86 4.27 7.43
N HIS A 100 14.18 3.91 6.34
CA HIS A 100 14.47 4.47 5.02
C HIS A 100 14.13 5.98 4.99
N PRO A 101 14.99 6.87 4.49
CA PRO A 101 14.73 8.31 4.52
C PRO A 101 13.53 8.74 3.66
N GLY A 102 13.20 7.98 2.61
CA GLY A 102 12.12 8.32 1.68
C GLY A 102 12.49 9.51 0.79
N THR A 103 12.77 9.26 -0.47
CA THR A 103 13.23 10.29 -1.42
C THR A 103 12.33 10.35 -2.65
N GLU A 104 12.37 11.48 -3.36
CA GLU A 104 11.68 11.64 -4.64
C GLU A 104 12.11 10.59 -5.67
N GLN A 105 13.38 10.16 -5.62
CA GLN A 105 13.89 9.08 -6.48
C GLN A 105 13.17 7.75 -6.24
N ASP A 106 12.70 7.47 -5.02
CA ASP A 106 11.95 6.25 -4.74
C ASP A 106 10.60 6.25 -5.46
N VAL A 107 9.94 7.43 -5.54
CA VAL A 107 8.71 7.61 -6.31
C VAL A 107 8.96 7.41 -7.80
N GLU A 108 10.06 7.95 -8.35
CA GLU A 108 10.39 7.75 -9.77
C GLU A 108 10.73 6.29 -10.11
N ARG A 109 11.41 5.57 -9.21
CA ARG A 109 11.66 4.13 -9.38
C ARG A 109 10.36 3.34 -9.36
N TYR A 110 9.46 3.66 -8.44
CA TYR A 110 8.14 3.02 -8.37
C TYR A 110 7.27 3.35 -9.59
N ARG A 111 7.28 4.60 -10.05
CA ARG A 111 6.63 5.04 -11.29
C ARG A 111 7.15 4.28 -12.50
N THR A 112 8.47 4.13 -12.62
CA THR A 112 9.11 3.38 -13.71
C THR A 112 8.67 1.91 -13.70
N TYR A 113 8.61 1.30 -12.51
CA TYR A 113 8.07 -0.04 -12.33
C TYR A 113 6.61 -0.12 -12.83
N LEU A 114 5.74 0.79 -12.39
CA LEU A 114 4.33 0.81 -12.81
C LEU A 114 4.16 1.00 -14.32
N LEU A 115 4.95 1.89 -14.93
CA LEU A 115 4.97 2.08 -16.39
C LEU A 115 5.41 0.81 -17.12
N SER A 116 6.39 0.08 -16.59
CA SER A 116 6.81 -1.20 -17.16
C SER A 116 5.69 -2.24 -17.08
N THR A 117 4.96 -2.29 -15.95
CA THR A 117 3.82 -3.17 -15.74
C THR A 117 2.66 -2.82 -16.68
N LEU A 118 2.35 -1.53 -16.85
CA LEU A 118 1.33 -1.05 -17.77
C LEU A 118 1.64 -1.47 -19.21
N ARG A 119 2.89 -1.31 -19.65
CA ARG A 119 3.33 -1.72 -20.99
C ARG A 119 3.22 -3.22 -21.21
N LYS A 120 3.61 -4.04 -20.22
CA LYS A 120 3.43 -5.50 -20.27
C LYS A 120 1.96 -5.88 -20.44
N ARG A 121 1.07 -5.31 -19.61
CA ARG A 121 -0.39 -5.54 -19.73
C ARG A 121 -0.94 -5.12 -21.09
N MET A 122 -0.42 -4.05 -21.69
CA MET A 122 -0.83 -3.63 -23.04
C MET A 122 -0.34 -4.58 -24.14
N GLN A 123 0.82 -5.21 -23.97
CA GLN A 123 1.37 -6.21 -24.90
C GLN A 123 0.70 -7.58 -24.76
N GLU A 124 0.13 -7.87 -23.60
CA GLU A 124 -0.56 -9.12 -23.28
C GLU A 124 -2.08 -9.08 -23.57
N GLY A 125 -2.60 -7.97 -24.12
CA GLY A 125 -3.99 -7.82 -24.58
C GLY A 125 -4.27 -8.47 -25.94
N PRO A 126 -5.55 -8.80 -26.25
CA PRO A 126 -6.00 -10.12 -26.66
C PRO A 126 -5.50 -10.55 -28.04
N ASN A 127 -5.25 -11.86 -28.13
CA ASN A 127 -4.96 -12.59 -29.35
C ASN A 127 -6.21 -12.61 -30.27
N GLU A 128 -6.56 -11.48 -30.86
CA GLU A 128 -7.42 -11.41 -32.05
C GLU A 128 -6.70 -10.58 -33.11
N GLY A 129 -6.43 -11.23 -34.23
CA GLY A 129 -5.66 -10.68 -35.32
C GLY A 129 -6.39 -9.53 -36.02
N ALA A 130 -5.66 -8.45 -36.25
CA ALA A 130 -5.75 -7.64 -37.47
C ALA A 130 -4.52 -6.74 -37.50
N GLY A 131 -3.79 -6.79 -38.60
CA GLY A 131 -2.56 -6.03 -38.80
C GLY A 131 -2.77 -4.56 -39.14
N VAL A 132 -1.68 -4.02 -39.71
CA VAL A 132 -1.50 -2.70 -40.34
C VAL A 132 -0.96 -1.60 -39.42
N GLY A 133 0.38 -1.53 -39.36
CA GLY A 133 1.15 -0.49 -40.07
C GLY A 133 1.10 0.96 -39.59
N GLY A 134 2.26 1.45 -39.15
CA GLY A 134 2.87 2.65 -39.75
C GLY A 134 2.84 3.98 -38.98
N GLY A 135 4.04 4.58 -38.86
CA GLY A 135 4.21 6.04 -39.04
C GLY A 135 4.31 6.88 -37.77
N GLY A 136 5.52 7.30 -37.42
CA GLY A 136 5.77 8.25 -36.35
C GLY A 136 5.32 9.68 -36.68
N ALA A 137 4.65 10.31 -35.71
CA ALA A 137 4.59 11.76 -35.44
C ALA A 137 3.67 12.00 -34.22
N ALA A 138 4.10 11.63 -33.00
CA ALA A 138 3.25 11.77 -31.79
C ALA A 138 4.05 11.72 -30.48
N SER A 139 5.13 12.50 -30.32
CA SER A 139 5.94 12.36 -29.10
C SER A 139 5.34 13.06 -27.86
N SER A 140 4.54 14.13 -28.03
CA SER A 140 3.86 14.84 -26.93
C SER A 140 2.52 14.20 -26.56
N SER A 141 1.66 13.90 -27.54
CA SER A 141 0.34 13.28 -27.31
C SER A 141 0.44 11.85 -26.75
N SER A 142 1.51 11.12 -27.06
CA SER A 142 1.78 9.79 -26.51
C SER A 142 2.18 9.83 -25.03
N ARG A 143 2.95 10.83 -24.60
CA ARG A 143 3.41 10.92 -23.20
C ARG A 143 2.28 11.26 -22.24
N GLU A 144 1.44 12.23 -22.60
CA GLU A 144 0.23 12.57 -21.81
C GLU A 144 -0.75 11.41 -21.75
N ALA A 145 -0.97 10.70 -22.87
CA ALA A 145 -1.83 9.52 -22.90
C ALA A 145 -1.31 8.41 -21.98
N VAL A 146 0.01 8.18 -21.93
CA VAL A 146 0.63 7.19 -21.04
C VAL A 146 0.49 7.59 -19.57
N VAL A 147 0.70 8.87 -19.22
CA VAL A 147 0.52 9.36 -17.85
C VAL A 147 -0.94 9.26 -17.41
N LYS A 148 -1.88 9.62 -18.27
CA LYS A 148 -3.32 9.50 -17.99
C LYS A 148 -3.74 8.04 -17.80
N ARG A 149 -3.20 7.12 -18.62
CA ARG A 149 -3.41 5.68 -18.44
C ARG A 149 -2.79 5.17 -17.14
N LEU A 150 -1.61 5.65 -16.76
CA LEU A 150 -0.98 5.32 -15.48
C LEU A 150 -1.88 5.71 -14.30
N GLY A 151 -2.40 6.94 -14.25
CA GLY A 151 -3.31 7.38 -13.18
C GLY A 151 -4.68 6.70 -13.18
N SER A 152 -5.07 6.08 -14.30
CA SER A 152 -6.27 5.23 -14.36
C SER A 152 -6.05 3.84 -13.75
N MET A 153 -4.80 3.44 -13.51
CA MET A 153 -4.49 2.16 -12.88
C MET A 153 -4.97 2.14 -11.43
N PRO A 154 -5.67 1.08 -11.00
CA PRO A 154 -6.08 0.95 -9.60
C PRO A 154 -4.87 0.89 -8.65
N GLU A 155 -3.74 0.34 -9.08
CA GLU A 155 -2.45 0.34 -8.35
C GLU A 155 -2.09 1.74 -7.85
N VAL A 156 -2.21 2.73 -8.72
CA VAL A 156 -1.81 4.10 -8.44
C VAL A 156 -2.79 4.75 -7.46
N ARG A 157 -4.09 4.51 -7.63
CA ARG A 157 -5.12 5.07 -6.75
C ARG A 157 -5.03 4.48 -5.34
N CYS A 158 -4.79 3.17 -5.23
CA CYS A 158 -4.54 2.50 -3.96
C CYS A 158 -3.26 3.03 -3.29
N PHE A 159 -2.19 3.26 -4.06
CA PHE A 159 -0.97 3.88 -3.54
C PHE A 159 -1.23 5.29 -2.96
N VAL A 160 -1.97 6.15 -3.69
CA VAL A 160 -2.32 7.49 -3.21
C VAL A 160 -3.21 7.43 -1.96
N TYR A 161 -4.17 6.51 -1.93
CA TYR A 161 -4.99 6.25 -0.74
C TYR A 161 -4.15 5.84 0.47
N ASP A 162 -3.22 4.89 0.30
CA ASP A 162 -2.32 4.46 1.37
C ASP A 162 -1.42 5.58 1.86
N ALA A 163 -0.87 6.38 0.94
CA ALA A 163 -0.05 7.53 1.29
C ALA A 163 -0.86 8.54 2.12
N THR A 164 -2.12 8.73 1.75
CA THR A 164 -3.05 9.65 2.43
C THR A 164 -3.42 9.12 3.82
N ARG A 165 -3.73 7.82 3.93
CA ARG A 165 -3.98 7.15 5.21
C ARG A 165 -2.78 7.25 6.15
N ALA A 166 -1.58 6.96 5.64
CA ALA A 166 -0.34 7.08 6.40
C ALA A 166 -0.11 8.53 6.88
N ALA A 167 -0.28 9.51 5.99
CA ALA A 167 -0.11 10.93 6.32
C ALA A 167 -1.12 11.40 7.39
N CYS A 168 -2.34 10.86 7.39
CA CYS A 168 -3.40 11.17 8.35
C CYS A 168 -3.28 10.43 9.69
N PHE A 169 -2.42 9.40 9.78
CA PHE A 169 -2.39 8.50 10.92
C PHE A 169 -2.10 9.24 12.24
N HIS A 170 -3.02 9.12 13.20
CA HIS A 170 -3.03 9.83 14.49
C HIS A 170 -2.90 11.36 14.41
N ARG A 171 -3.13 11.98 13.25
CA ARG A 171 -3.05 13.44 13.09
C ARG A 171 -4.39 14.16 13.18
N TYR A 172 -5.52 13.45 13.30
CA TYR A 172 -6.86 14.06 13.51
C TYR A 172 -7.16 15.23 12.56
N ASN A 173 -6.91 15.04 11.26
CA ASN A 173 -7.05 16.05 10.19
C ASN A 173 -6.06 17.23 10.25
N LYS A 174 -5.01 17.14 11.08
CA LYS A 174 -3.89 18.10 11.15
C LYS A 174 -2.70 17.60 10.34
N VAL A 175 -2.93 17.24 9.09
CA VAL A 175 -1.81 16.96 8.18
C VAL A 175 -1.17 18.31 7.83
N PRO A 176 0.15 18.48 8.02
CA PRO A 176 0.85 19.70 7.61
C PRO A 176 0.60 20.01 6.13
N GLU A 177 0.50 21.29 5.79
CA GLU A 177 0.24 21.71 4.41
C GLU A 177 1.37 21.26 3.46
N GLU A 178 2.61 21.23 3.95
CA GLU A 178 3.77 20.70 3.22
C GLU A 178 3.59 19.22 2.85
N ASP A 179 3.12 18.39 3.79
CA ASP A 179 2.86 16.97 3.57
C ASP A 179 1.70 16.78 2.57
N ARG A 180 0.69 17.65 2.60
CA ARG A 180 -0.42 17.66 1.64
C ARG A 180 0.06 17.99 0.23
N GLN A 181 0.79 19.08 0.08
CA GLN A 181 1.36 19.50 -1.20
C GLN A 181 2.31 18.45 -1.78
N GLN A 182 3.11 17.81 -0.93
CA GLN A 182 3.97 16.71 -1.34
C GLN A 182 3.17 15.52 -1.87
N LEU A 183 2.10 15.13 -1.17
CA LEU A 183 1.23 14.04 -1.63
C LEU A 183 0.54 14.38 -2.94
N ASP A 184 0.03 15.60 -3.09
CA ASP A 184 -0.61 16.08 -4.33
C ASP A 184 0.40 16.10 -5.49
N ALA A 185 1.64 16.53 -5.24
CA ALA A 185 2.71 16.50 -6.24
C ALA A 185 3.06 15.07 -6.67
N VAL A 186 3.09 14.12 -5.73
CA VAL A 186 3.30 12.69 -6.02
C VAL A 186 2.12 12.11 -6.80
N ALA A 187 0.88 12.41 -6.42
CA ALA A 187 -0.32 11.95 -7.12
C ALA A 187 -0.36 12.45 -8.57
N HIS A 188 -0.10 13.74 -8.77
CA HIS A 188 -0.02 14.34 -10.11
C HIS A 188 1.10 13.71 -10.96
N ARG A 189 2.25 13.44 -10.36
CA ARG A 189 3.38 12.77 -11.03
C ARG A 189 3.05 11.34 -11.47
N LEU A 190 2.24 10.62 -10.69
CA LEU A 190 1.73 9.31 -11.06
C LEU A 190 0.53 9.39 -12.03
N GLY A 191 0.11 10.58 -12.42
CA GLY A 191 -0.94 10.83 -13.40
C GLY A 191 -2.36 10.81 -12.84
N VAL A 192 -2.51 10.84 -11.51
CA VAL A 192 -3.83 10.90 -10.86
C VAL A 192 -4.38 12.31 -11.01
N ASP A 193 -5.61 12.39 -11.47
CA ASP A 193 -6.33 13.65 -11.62
C ASP A 193 -6.60 14.31 -10.27
N GLU A 194 -6.59 15.64 -10.24
CA GLU A 194 -6.79 16.42 -9.02
C GLU A 194 -8.14 16.12 -8.36
N GLU A 195 -9.21 15.94 -9.14
CA GLU A 195 -10.53 15.60 -8.60
C GLU A 195 -10.54 14.24 -7.90
N VAL A 196 -9.79 13.28 -8.47
CA VAL A 196 -9.63 11.94 -7.89
C VAL A 196 -8.81 12.02 -6.60
N THR A 197 -7.70 12.76 -6.60
CA THR A 197 -6.87 12.98 -5.40
C THR A 197 -7.69 13.63 -4.28
N ARG A 198 -8.46 14.68 -4.60
CA ARG A 198 -9.37 15.33 -3.65
C ARG A 198 -10.49 14.40 -3.16
N GLY A 199 -10.97 13.51 -4.03
CA GLY A 199 -11.91 12.46 -3.67
C GLY A 199 -11.33 11.48 -2.65
N ILE A 200 -10.08 11.05 -2.86
CA ILE A 200 -9.34 10.16 -1.95
C ILE A 200 -9.13 10.84 -0.59
N TRP A 201 -8.75 12.12 -0.57
CA TRP A 201 -8.64 12.91 0.67
C TRP A 201 -9.93 12.90 1.49
N ARG A 202 -11.06 13.25 0.86
CA ARG A 202 -12.37 13.26 1.52
C ARG A 202 -12.77 11.88 2.04
N LEU A 203 -12.47 10.82 1.27
CA LEU A 203 -12.72 9.45 1.69
C LEU A 203 -11.93 9.12 2.97
N VAL A 204 -10.62 9.36 2.98
CA VAL A 204 -9.75 9.09 4.13
C VAL A 204 -10.18 9.88 5.37
N GLU A 205 -10.52 11.16 5.21
CA GLU A 205 -11.01 11.99 6.31
C GLU A 205 -12.33 11.47 6.88
N SER A 206 -13.25 11.03 6.02
CA SER A 206 -14.54 10.45 6.42
C SER A 206 -14.35 9.12 7.15
N GLU A 207 -13.50 8.23 6.63
CA GLU A 207 -13.16 6.97 7.30
C GLU A 207 -12.51 7.21 8.67
N GLY A 208 -11.59 8.18 8.76
CA GLY A 208 -10.99 8.57 10.04
C GLY A 208 -12.01 9.13 11.03
N ALA A 209 -13.06 9.82 10.55
CA ALA A 209 -14.16 10.26 11.42
C ALA A 209 -14.97 9.08 11.97
N VAL A 210 -15.33 8.13 11.10
CA VAL A 210 -16.05 6.91 11.48
C VAL A 210 -15.22 6.04 12.44
N GLU A 211 -13.92 5.89 12.20
CA GLU A 211 -13.01 5.14 13.10
C GLU A 211 -12.97 5.75 14.50
N ARG A 212 -12.97 7.08 14.61
CA ARG A 212 -13.01 7.77 15.91
C ARG A 212 -14.36 7.59 16.60
N GLU A 213 -15.44 7.67 15.87
CA GLU A 213 -16.78 7.44 16.42
C GLU A 213 -16.92 6.00 16.93
N LYS A 214 -16.45 5.03 16.16
CA LYS A 214 -16.36 3.63 16.60
C LYS A 214 -15.51 3.50 17.87
N GLN A 215 -14.33 4.12 17.91
CA GLN A 215 -13.47 4.07 19.09
C GLN A 215 -14.18 4.67 20.32
N ARG A 216 -14.84 5.82 20.19
CA ARG A 216 -15.61 6.43 21.28
C ARG A 216 -16.75 5.52 21.76
N ALA A 217 -17.52 4.95 20.83
CA ALA A 217 -18.61 4.05 21.16
C ALA A 217 -18.12 2.76 21.85
N LEU A 218 -16.93 2.27 21.49
CA LEU A 218 -16.35 1.09 22.13
C LEU A 218 -15.69 1.39 23.48
N ASP A 219 -15.04 2.54 23.62
CA ASP A 219 -14.39 2.95 24.86
C ASP A 219 -15.43 3.37 25.91
N HIS A 220 -16.53 4.01 25.48
CA HIS A 220 -17.57 4.54 26.35
C HIS A 220 -18.96 4.07 25.86
N PRO A 221 -19.27 2.77 25.99
CA PRO A 221 -20.48 2.17 25.40
C PRO A 221 -21.80 2.63 26.00
N TRP A 222 -21.76 3.39 27.10
CA TRP A 222 -22.93 3.84 27.85
C TRP A 222 -22.97 5.36 28.07
N SER A 223 -22.09 6.11 27.39
CA SER A 223 -22.14 7.57 27.44
C SER A 223 -23.03 8.08 26.32
N ASP A 224 -24.31 8.28 26.64
CA ASP A 224 -25.24 9.13 25.90
C ASP A 224 -25.05 10.61 26.30
#